data_AF-T0QXK4-F1
#
_entry.id   AF-T0QXK4-F1
#
_cell.length_a   1.000
_cell.length_b   1.000
_cell.length_c   1.000
_cell.angle_alpha   90.00
_cell.angle_beta   90.00
_cell.angle_gamma   90.00
#
_symmetry.space_group_name_H-M   'P 1'
#
loop_
_entity.id
_entity.type
_entity.pdbx_description
1 polymer ?
#
loop_
_entity_poly.entity_id
_entity_poly.type
_entity_poly.pdbx_seq_one_letter_code
_entity_poly.pdbx_strand_id
1 'polypeptide(L)'
;MARDVGSVSRFATQLFASPERKPSTNRLGSIAAMARGLPPGNHGLKKKVQPVNFSRFRALESRVGEWRMDSAFRQHNVFMLVNAMFGLALAIAELELSWNDPHNAPPPASHEAVSETLRSTILKGIISLSTLLLLGQLVRLHQMLSLEKKLVWGEGLKMRYWTSEMTLRALLEGLLLAIHPPPYTSLKVLEAGAIFMLLRFYLVVRVLRDHSMVYRKRKDIVEQHFQATPAPHFNWWLSTQIMFQHAPGAALLAFTTWCIVAFGLATYFSERDANPKTFTLVNSTWYVYTALLTLDFEEYTVSTDTARVITCLLILAGVVLNTLVVVAILDNISLDAKGKIALAFVYRAEAHDAIRAAAGSFIVTWLRWKRAQRTLLTAAEWRSHLLKVTRALDTMRIARYKKKLTEQGLGDPVLDKLQSLDAWILQIWAKLHTDGFDLSQREASWRPAPRLQTSRSLGTVRVPIAARSPSPPIDDRRPSAEDAPSAAAVESTDVVRVRLSQERVQRQNEEILRTLQDMLSRS
;
A
#
# COMPACT_ATOMS: atom_id res chain seq x y z
N MET A 1 23.78 14.12 -3.53
CA MET A 1 23.75 12.85 -4.28
C MET A 1 24.87 11.84 -3.88
N ALA A 2 25.42 11.88 -2.66
CA ALA A 2 26.44 10.89 -2.22
C ALA A 2 26.24 10.39 -0.78
N ARG A 3 25.00 10.38 -0.26
CA ARG A 3 24.68 9.88 1.09
C ARG A 3 23.80 8.62 1.14
N ASP A 4 23.25 8.15 0.02
CA ASP A 4 22.29 7.05 0.01
C ASP A 4 22.85 5.66 -0.33
N VAL A 5 24.11 5.54 -0.76
CA VAL A 5 24.71 4.24 -1.07
C VAL A 5 24.90 3.38 0.20
N GLY A 6 25.02 4.01 1.38
CA GLY A 6 25.11 3.31 2.66
C GLY A 6 23.79 2.73 3.18
N SER A 7 22.64 3.21 2.67
CA SER A 7 21.30 2.73 3.06
C SER A 7 20.97 1.41 2.39
N VAL A 8 21.31 1.28 1.10
CA VAL A 8 21.03 0.08 0.30
C VAL A 8 21.86 -1.13 0.78
N SER A 9 23.11 -0.91 1.17
CA SER A 9 23.96 -1.98 1.73
C SER A 9 23.46 -2.47 3.10
N ARG A 10 22.96 -1.57 3.97
CA ARG A 10 22.38 -1.97 5.27
C ARG A 10 21.04 -2.68 5.13
N PHE A 11 20.26 -2.34 4.08
CA PHE A 11 18.97 -2.96 3.81
C PHE A 11 19.13 -4.38 3.24
N ALA A 12 20.11 -4.62 2.38
CA ALA A 12 20.45 -5.97 1.89
C ALA A 12 20.91 -6.89 3.04
N THR A 13 21.70 -6.39 3.99
CA THR A 13 22.16 -7.19 5.13
C THR A 13 21.03 -7.50 6.13
N GLN A 14 20.03 -6.63 6.26
CA GLN A 14 18.85 -6.88 7.12
C GLN A 14 17.83 -7.86 6.52
N LEU A 15 17.80 -8.02 5.19
CA LEU A 15 16.95 -8.99 4.50
C LEU A 15 17.48 -10.44 4.61
N PHE A 16 18.79 -10.63 4.83
CA PHE A 16 19.44 -11.95 4.83
C PHE A 16 20.14 -12.34 6.16
N ALA A 17 20.06 -11.54 7.22
CA ALA A 17 20.63 -11.89 8.52
C ALA A 17 19.84 -13.00 9.23
N SER A 18 20.47 -14.16 9.42
CA SER A 18 20.01 -15.21 10.32
C SER A 18 20.17 -14.74 11.78
N PRO A 19 19.19 -14.96 12.69
CA PRO A 19 19.32 -14.47 14.05
C PRO A 19 20.34 -15.31 14.83
N GLU A 20 21.39 -14.66 15.32
CA GLU A 20 22.33 -15.21 16.30
C GLU A 20 21.58 -15.81 17.50
N ARG A 21 21.92 -17.07 17.83
CA ARG A 21 21.55 -17.70 19.09
C ARG A 21 22.22 -16.96 20.24
N LYS A 22 21.44 -16.23 21.04
CA LYS A 22 21.88 -15.86 22.39
C LYS A 22 21.81 -17.09 23.31
N PRO A 23 22.84 -17.34 24.16
CA PRO A 23 22.87 -18.51 25.02
C PRO A 23 21.82 -18.38 26.12
N SER A 24 21.08 -19.48 26.34
CA SER A 24 20.09 -19.64 27.39
C SER A 24 20.75 -19.52 28.77
N THR A 25 20.55 -18.41 29.46
CA THR A 25 20.87 -18.30 30.88
C THR A 25 19.76 -18.98 31.69
N ASN A 26 20.15 -20.02 32.42
CA ASN A 26 19.33 -20.82 33.31
C ASN A 26 18.54 -19.97 34.31
N ARG A 27 17.27 -19.68 34.01
CA ARG A 27 16.28 -19.12 34.95
C ARG A 27 15.40 -20.18 35.61
N LEU A 28 15.95 -21.37 35.85
CA LEU A 28 15.30 -22.46 36.58
C LEU A 28 16.00 -22.83 37.90
N GLY A 29 17.20 -22.27 38.17
CA GLY A 29 17.94 -22.52 39.41
C GLY A 29 17.71 -21.50 40.53
N SER A 30 17.23 -20.28 40.24
CA SER A 30 17.15 -19.19 41.24
C SER A 30 15.82 -19.08 41.98
N ILE A 31 14.80 -19.86 41.60
CA ILE A 31 13.48 -19.85 42.27
C ILE A 31 13.42 -20.91 43.39
N ALA A 32 14.28 -21.93 43.35
CA ALA A 32 14.34 -23.00 44.35
C ALA A 32 15.12 -22.62 45.64
N ALA A 33 15.91 -21.54 45.62
CA ALA A 33 16.73 -21.13 46.76
C ALA A 33 16.07 -20.07 47.68
N MET A 34 14.95 -19.47 47.26
CA MET A 34 14.28 -18.39 48.01
C MET A 34 13.00 -18.85 48.73
N ALA A 35 12.73 -20.17 48.73
CA ALA A 35 11.52 -20.78 49.31
C ALA A 35 11.82 -21.65 50.55
N ARG A 36 12.82 -21.28 51.36
CA ARG A 36 13.07 -21.88 52.68
C ARG A 36 13.15 -20.77 53.73
N GLY A 37 12.02 -20.44 54.32
CA GLY A 37 11.94 -19.59 55.51
C GLY A 37 10.86 -18.54 55.41
N LEU A 38 9.62 -18.89 55.75
CA LEU A 38 8.59 -18.00 56.33
C LEU A 38 7.39 -18.86 56.82
N PRO A 39 6.74 -18.51 57.94
CA PRO A 39 5.74 -19.34 58.63
C PRO A 39 4.35 -19.24 57.99
N PRO A 40 3.40 -20.14 58.31
CA PRO A 40 2.17 -20.27 57.56
C PRO A 40 1.15 -19.21 58.00
N GLY A 41 0.68 -18.41 57.03
CA GLY A 41 -0.35 -17.40 57.19
C GLY A 41 -1.39 -17.50 56.07
N ASN A 42 -2.65 -17.58 56.49
CA ASN A 42 -3.89 -17.77 55.73
C ASN A 42 -4.07 -16.85 54.51
N HIS A 43 -4.53 -17.44 53.39
CA HIS A 43 -5.64 -17.01 52.50
C HIS A 43 -5.38 -17.26 51.01
N GLY A 44 -6.39 -17.86 50.38
CA GLY A 44 -6.34 -18.35 49.01
C GLY A 44 -6.29 -17.25 47.96
N LEU A 45 -5.64 -17.60 46.84
CA LEU A 45 -5.88 -17.05 45.51
C LEU A 45 -5.40 -18.10 44.50
N LYS A 46 -6.32 -18.96 44.03
CA LYS A 46 -6.10 -19.81 42.86
C LYS A 46 -5.89 -18.88 41.67
N LYS A 47 -4.65 -18.76 41.17
CA LYS A 47 -4.37 -18.18 39.85
C LYS A 47 -5.09 -19.03 38.80
N LYS A 48 -6.24 -18.56 38.32
CA LYS A 48 -6.90 -19.09 37.11
C LYS A 48 -5.98 -18.84 35.93
N VAL A 49 -5.33 -19.90 35.43
CA VAL A 49 -4.83 -19.93 34.06
C VAL A 49 -6.07 -19.82 33.16
N GLN A 50 -6.18 -18.75 32.38
CA GLN A 50 -7.31 -18.56 31.48
C GLN A 50 -7.32 -19.70 30.44
N PRO A 51 -8.47 -20.35 30.18
CA PRO A 51 -8.57 -21.31 29.11
C PRO A 51 -8.34 -20.61 27.77
N VAL A 52 -7.43 -21.15 26.98
CA VAL A 52 -7.19 -20.74 25.59
C VAL A 52 -8.52 -20.95 24.83
N ASN A 53 -9.19 -19.86 24.45
CA ASN A 53 -10.52 -19.90 23.81
C ASN A 53 -10.46 -20.55 22.42
N PHE A 54 -10.57 -21.87 22.33
CA PHE A 54 -10.56 -22.66 21.10
C PHE A 54 -11.51 -22.14 20.00
N SER A 55 -12.62 -21.50 20.37
CA SER A 55 -13.56 -20.86 19.43
C SER A 55 -12.94 -19.66 18.70
N ARG A 56 -12.16 -18.81 19.39
CA ARG A 56 -11.45 -17.68 18.81
C ARG A 56 -10.32 -18.16 17.90
N PHE A 57 -9.62 -19.25 18.26
CA PHE A 57 -8.59 -19.85 17.41
C PHE A 57 -9.16 -20.40 16.12
N ARG A 58 -10.23 -21.21 16.19
CA ARG A 58 -10.89 -21.77 15.01
C ARG A 58 -11.48 -20.69 14.10
N ALA A 59 -11.99 -19.60 14.67
CA ALA A 59 -12.46 -18.43 13.91
C ALA A 59 -11.30 -17.71 13.19
N LEU A 60 -10.16 -17.51 13.84
CA LEU A 60 -8.98 -16.90 13.22
C LEU A 60 -8.38 -17.79 12.11
N GLU A 61 -8.35 -19.10 12.35
CA GLU A 61 -7.84 -20.13 11.45
C GLU A 61 -8.70 -20.24 10.18
N SER A 62 -10.03 -20.16 10.32
CA SER A 62 -10.93 -20.10 9.16
C SER A 62 -10.75 -18.85 8.29
N ARG A 63 -10.18 -17.77 8.84
CA ARG A 63 -9.97 -16.48 8.16
C ARG A 63 -8.56 -16.30 7.59
N VAL A 64 -7.54 -16.87 8.24
CA VAL A 64 -6.12 -16.66 7.91
C VAL A 64 -5.46 -17.90 7.27
N GLY A 65 -6.07 -19.08 7.41
CA GLY A 65 -5.39 -20.38 7.20
C GLY A 65 -4.45 -20.70 8.36
N GLU A 66 -3.83 -21.89 8.37
CA GLU A 66 -2.98 -22.28 9.51
C GLU A 66 -1.55 -21.74 9.36
N TRP A 67 -1.28 -20.60 10.00
CA TRP A 67 -0.01 -19.87 9.95
C TRP A 67 1.18 -20.57 10.63
N ARG A 68 0.96 -21.68 11.33
CA ARG A 68 1.99 -22.35 12.14
C ARG A 68 3.07 -23.01 11.30
N MET A 69 2.70 -23.51 10.12
CA MET A 69 3.64 -24.15 9.18
C MET A 69 4.26 -23.16 8.18
N ASP A 70 3.97 -21.87 8.28
CA ASP A 70 4.48 -20.87 7.32
C ASP A 70 6.00 -20.84 7.23
N SER A 71 6.68 -21.05 8.36
CA SER A 71 8.14 -21.07 8.35
C SER A 71 8.67 -22.27 7.57
N ALA A 72 8.01 -23.41 7.67
CA ALA A 72 8.36 -24.61 6.90
C ALA A 72 8.04 -24.40 5.42
N PHE A 73 6.87 -23.83 5.08
CA PHE A 73 6.51 -23.49 3.70
C PHE A 73 7.50 -22.52 3.05
N ARG A 74 7.91 -21.47 3.76
CA ARG A 74 8.91 -20.50 3.26
C ARG A 74 10.25 -21.16 2.97
N GLN A 75 10.78 -21.92 3.94
CA GLN A 75 12.05 -22.62 3.77
C GLN A 75 11.99 -23.59 2.59
N HIS A 76 10.89 -24.35 2.49
CA HIS A 76 10.68 -25.28 1.38
C HIS A 76 10.63 -24.57 0.02
N ASN A 77 9.93 -23.44 -0.09
CA ASN A 77 9.87 -22.65 -1.33
C ASN A 77 11.24 -22.07 -1.71
N VAL A 78 12.09 -21.70 -0.74
CA VAL A 78 13.48 -21.30 -1.01
C VAL A 78 14.30 -22.47 -1.55
N PHE A 79 14.19 -23.66 -0.94
CA PHE A 79 14.89 -24.85 -1.45
C PHE A 79 14.44 -25.23 -2.85
N MET A 80 13.15 -25.11 -3.16
CA MET A 80 12.65 -25.29 -4.53
C MET A 80 13.24 -24.27 -5.49
N LEU A 81 13.30 -22.99 -5.11
CA LEU A 81 13.91 -21.96 -5.94
C LEU A 81 15.40 -22.26 -6.19
N VAL A 82 16.16 -22.59 -5.16
CA VAL A 82 17.59 -22.92 -5.29
C VAL A 82 17.80 -24.11 -6.23
N ASN A 83 17.02 -25.19 -6.08
CA ASN A 83 17.11 -26.34 -6.97
C ASN A 83 16.70 -25.99 -8.42
N ALA A 84 15.65 -25.19 -8.60
CA ALA A 84 15.21 -24.75 -9.92
C ALA A 84 16.26 -23.87 -10.62
N MET A 85 16.87 -22.93 -9.89
CA MET A 85 17.94 -22.07 -10.40
C MET A 85 19.22 -22.86 -10.68
N PHE A 86 19.53 -23.87 -9.87
CA PHE A 86 20.65 -24.78 -10.12
C PHE A 86 20.47 -25.57 -11.43
N GLY A 87 19.29 -26.18 -11.62
CA GLY A 87 18.97 -26.87 -12.87
C GLY A 87 18.96 -25.95 -14.09
N LEU A 88 18.51 -24.70 -13.94
CA LEU A 88 18.61 -23.69 -14.99
C LEU A 88 20.07 -23.34 -15.28
N ALA A 89 20.88 -23.01 -14.27
CA ALA A 89 22.29 -22.67 -14.46
C ALA A 89 23.07 -23.78 -15.16
N LEU A 90 22.81 -25.04 -14.83
CA LEU A 90 23.38 -26.19 -15.55
C LEU A 90 22.89 -26.28 -17.00
N ALA A 91 21.62 -25.98 -17.28
CA ALA A 91 21.11 -25.94 -18.64
C ALA A 91 21.78 -24.84 -19.47
N ILE A 92 22.02 -23.66 -18.87
CA ILE A 92 22.77 -22.57 -19.50
C ILE A 92 24.23 -22.99 -19.76
N ALA A 93 24.89 -23.59 -18.76
CA ALA A 93 26.27 -24.06 -18.90
C ALA A 93 26.42 -25.12 -19.98
N GLU A 94 25.50 -26.09 -20.05
CA GLU A 94 25.46 -27.09 -21.13
C GLU A 94 25.24 -26.43 -22.49
N LEU A 95 24.37 -25.41 -22.56
CA LEU A 95 24.12 -24.65 -23.78
C LEU A 95 25.39 -23.96 -24.31
N GLU A 96 26.15 -23.30 -23.43
CA GLU A 96 27.40 -22.61 -23.76
C GLU A 96 28.52 -23.59 -24.13
N LEU A 97 28.62 -24.70 -23.42
CA LEU A 97 29.63 -25.74 -23.71
C LEU A 97 29.33 -26.44 -25.02
N SER A 98 28.07 -26.73 -25.32
CA SER A 98 27.66 -27.33 -26.60
C SER A 98 27.90 -26.41 -27.80
N TRP A 99 27.94 -25.10 -27.56
CA TRP A 99 28.17 -24.09 -28.61
C TRP A 99 29.65 -23.85 -28.90
N ASN A 100 30.51 -24.00 -27.88
CA ASN A 100 31.97 -23.90 -28.04
C ASN A 100 32.59 -25.13 -28.71
N ASP A 101 31.84 -26.21 -28.92
CA ASP A 101 32.32 -27.33 -29.73
C ASP A 101 32.37 -26.88 -31.21
N PRO A 102 33.52 -26.98 -31.89
CA PRO A 102 33.72 -26.22 -33.10
C PRO A 102 33.01 -26.92 -34.24
N HIS A 103 31.89 -26.37 -34.70
CA HIS A 103 31.31 -26.67 -36.01
C HIS A 103 32.28 -26.45 -37.20
N ASN A 104 33.52 -26.00 -36.93
CA ASN A 104 34.60 -25.74 -37.88
C ASN A 104 35.90 -26.53 -37.62
N ALA A 105 35.95 -27.46 -36.66
CA ALA A 105 37.14 -28.28 -36.42
C ALA A 105 37.09 -29.57 -37.25
N PRO A 106 38.26 -30.09 -37.72
CA PRO A 106 38.33 -31.38 -38.39
C PRO A 106 37.69 -32.46 -37.49
N PRO A 107 37.12 -33.53 -38.07
CA PRO A 107 36.41 -34.56 -37.32
C PRO A 107 37.28 -35.02 -36.12
N PRO A 108 36.80 -34.85 -34.88
CA PRO A 108 37.57 -35.23 -33.72
C PRO A 108 37.91 -36.71 -33.80
N ALA A 109 39.08 -37.09 -33.29
CA ALA A 109 39.42 -38.50 -33.13
C ALA A 109 38.27 -39.19 -32.38
N SER A 110 37.99 -40.46 -32.71
CA SER A 110 36.86 -41.20 -32.12
C SER A 110 36.79 -41.15 -30.58
N HIS A 111 37.94 -40.96 -29.92
CA HIS A 111 38.04 -40.79 -28.47
C HIS A 111 37.56 -39.42 -27.94
N GLU A 112 37.70 -38.33 -28.70
CA GLU A 112 37.25 -36.98 -28.33
C GLU A 112 35.74 -36.82 -28.57
N ALA A 113 35.21 -37.36 -29.68
CA ALA A 113 33.76 -37.37 -29.93
C ALA A 113 32.98 -38.13 -28.84
N VAL A 114 33.56 -39.21 -28.32
CA VAL A 114 32.95 -40.01 -27.24
C VAL A 114 32.98 -39.25 -25.92
N SER A 115 34.06 -38.54 -25.59
CA SER A 115 34.16 -37.78 -24.34
C SER A 115 33.22 -36.57 -24.29
N GLU A 116 33.02 -35.89 -25.42
CA GLU A 116 32.06 -34.79 -25.58
C GLU A 116 30.61 -35.27 -25.45
N THR A 117 30.29 -36.38 -26.12
CA THR A 117 28.95 -37.00 -26.03
C THR A 117 28.65 -37.47 -24.61
N LEU A 118 29.64 -38.04 -23.91
CA LEU A 118 29.52 -38.44 -22.51
C LEU A 118 29.31 -37.24 -21.58
N ARG A 119 30.07 -36.14 -21.77
CA ARG A 119 29.90 -34.88 -21.00
C ARG A 119 28.48 -34.34 -21.12
N SER A 120 27.99 -34.17 -22.35
CA SER A 120 26.62 -33.67 -22.61
C SER A 120 25.57 -34.58 -21.97
N THR A 121 25.76 -35.90 -22.07
CA THR A 121 24.83 -36.88 -21.48
C THR A 121 24.82 -36.81 -19.95
N ILE A 122 25.99 -36.66 -19.32
CA ILE A 122 26.11 -36.51 -17.86
C ILE A 122 25.44 -35.22 -17.40
N LEU A 123 25.70 -34.08 -18.06
CA LEU A 123 25.10 -32.80 -17.70
C LEU A 123 23.57 -32.82 -17.86
N LYS A 124 23.04 -33.33 -18.98
CA LYS A 124 21.59 -33.54 -19.16
C LYS A 124 21.00 -34.51 -18.14
N GLY A 125 21.76 -35.53 -17.74
CA GLY A 125 21.39 -36.44 -16.65
C GLY A 125 21.26 -35.74 -15.29
N ILE A 126 22.21 -34.87 -14.95
CA ILE A 126 22.18 -34.07 -13.71
C ILE A 126 21.02 -33.07 -13.75
N ILE A 127 20.77 -32.45 -14.89
CA ILE A 127 19.62 -31.56 -15.10
C ILE A 127 18.32 -32.34 -14.85
N SER A 128 18.17 -33.52 -15.45
CA SER A 128 16.98 -34.37 -15.26
C SER A 128 16.83 -34.85 -13.80
N LEU A 129 17.93 -35.14 -13.11
CA LEU A 129 17.87 -35.48 -11.68
C LEU A 129 17.42 -34.28 -10.84
N SER A 130 17.91 -33.08 -11.13
CA SER A 130 17.50 -31.84 -10.45
C SER A 130 16.00 -31.55 -10.65
N THR A 131 15.46 -31.83 -11.84
CA THR A 131 14.03 -31.64 -12.13
C THR A 131 13.16 -32.69 -11.45
N LEU A 132 13.60 -33.95 -11.38
CA LEU A 132 12.92 -34.97 -10.58
C LEU A 132 12.88 -34.60 -9.09
N LEU A 133 13.99 -34.09 -8.55
CA LEU A 133 14.03 -33.57 -7.18
C LEU A 133 13.06 -32.38 -7.01
N LEU A 134 12.98 -31.49 -7.99
CA LEU A 134 12.07 -30.34 -7.96
C LEU A 134 10.60 -30.78 -7.98
N LEU A 135 10.25 -31.76 -8.81
CA LEU A 135 8.91 -32.36 -8.84
C LEU A 135 8.59 -33.07 -7.51
N GLY A 136 9.54 -33.79 -6.93
CA GLY A 136 9.40 -34.38 -5.59
C GLY A 136 9.15 -33.31 -4.52
N GLN A 137 9.87 -32.19 -4.57
CA GLN A 137 9.64 -31.05 -3.70
C GLN A 137 8.25 -30.40 -3.94
N LEU A 138 7.79 -30.30 -5.18
CA LEU A 138 6.46 -29.80 -5.53
C LEU A 138 5.35 -30.70 -4.98
N VAL A 139 5.50 -32.02 -5.12
CA VAL A 139 4.57 -33.00 -4.55
C VAL A 139 4.54 -32.88 -3.04
N ARG A 140 5.71 -32.75 -2.39
CA ARG A 140 5.79 -32.53 -0.94
C ARG A 140 5.12 -31.23 -0.52
N LEU A 141 5.24 -30.15 -1.29
CA LEU A 141 4.55 -28.88 -1.04
C LEU A 141 3.03 -29.09 -1.06
N HIS A 142 2.51 -29.75 -2.09
CA HIS A 142 1.08 -30.05 -2.22
C HIS A 142 0.58 -31.02 -1.14
N GLN A 143 1.41 -31.97 -0.72
CA GLN A 143 1.12 -32.82 0.43
C GLN A 143 1.02 -31.99 1.71
N MET A 144 1.94 -31.05 1.95
CA MET A 144 1.89 -30.15 3.12
C MET A 144 0.62 -29.27 3.09
N LEU A 145 0.25 -28.73 1.93
CA LEU A 145 -1.02 -28.01 1.73
C LEU A 145 -2.24 -28.91 1.99
N SER A 146 -2.18 -30.18 1.61
CA SER A 146 -3.26 -31.14 1.87
C SER A 146 -3.35 -31.54 3.35
N LEU A 147 -2.22 -31.63 4.05
CA LEU A 147 -2.14 -31.89 5.48
C LEU A 147 -2.69 -30.70 6.27
N GLU A 148 -2.37 -29.46 5.86
CA GLU A 148 -2.96 -28.24 6.42
C GLU A 148 -4.49 -28.31 6.38
N LYS A 149 -5.07 -28.64 5.22
CA LYS A 149 -6.53 -28.76 5.09
C LYS A 149 -7.12 -29.89 5.93
N LYS A 150 -6.40 -31.00 6.10
CA LYS A 150 -6.85 -32.12 6.95
C LYS A 150 -6.83 -31.77 8.44
N LEU A 151 -5.86 -30.99 8.90
CA LEU A 151 -5.76 -30.53 10.29
C LEU A 151 -6.91 -29.58 10.64
N VAL A 152 -7.29 -28.69 9.71
CA VAL A 152 -8.37 -27.69 9.91
C VAL A 152 -9.76 -28.34 10.02
N TRP A 153 -10.05 -29.38 9.24
CA TRP A 153 -11.40 -29.95 9.12
C TRP A 153 -11.59 -31.33 9.80
N GLY A 154 -10.53 -31.88 10.40
CA GLY A 154 -10.55 -33.18 11.07
C GLY A 154 -10.46 -34.40 10.14
N GLU A 155 -10.27 -35.58 10.72
CA GLU A 155 -10.01 -36.82 9.96
C GLU A 155 -11.20 -37.41 9.18
N GLY A 156 -12.41 -36.84 9.32
CA GLY A 156 -13.66 -37.48 8.90
C GLY A 156 -13.94 -37.50 7.39
N LEU A 157 -13.27 -36.69 6.58
CA LEU A 157 -13.54 -36.56 5.14
C LEU A 157 -12.26 -36.70 4.31
N LYS A 158 -11.71 -37.91 4.27
CA LYS A 158 -10.37 -38.19 3.70
C LYS A 158 -10.19 -37.95 2.20
N MET A 159 -11.24 -37.66 1.40
CA MET A 159 -11.13 -37.62 -0.07
C MET A 159 -11.84 -36.46 -0.80
N ARG A 160 -12.52 -35.52 -0.12
CA ARG A 160 -13.30 -34.44 -0.79
C ARG A 160 -12.68 -33.03 -0.70
N TYR A 161 -11.35 -32.94 -0.53
CA TYR A 161 -10.64 -31.64 -0.40
C TYR A 161 -9.60 -31.36 -1.49
N TRP A 162 -9.25 -32.35 -2.31
CA TRP A 162 -8.68 -32.05 -3.62
C TRP A 162 -9.83 -31.53 -4.48
N THR A 163 -10.06 -30.22 -4.43
CA THR A 163 -10.93 -29.58 -5.41
C THR A 163 -10.30 -29.74 -6.79
N SER A 164 -11.13 -29.93 -7.82
CA SER A 164 -10.69 -30.04 -9.21
C SER A 164 -9.77 -28.88 -9.61
N GLU A 165 -10.02 -27.70 -9.06
CA GLU A 165 -9.19 -26.51 -9.22
C GLU A 165 -7.77 -26.66 -8.65
N MET A 166 -7.61 -27.27 -7.47
CA MET A 166 -6.30 -27.48 -6.88
C MET A 166 -5.52 -28.59 -7.57
N THR A 167 -6.19 -29.68 -7.97
CA THR A 167 -5.57 -30.71 -8.83
C THR A 167 -5.08 -30.11 -10.12
N LEU A 168 -5.90 -29.28 -10.77
CA LEU A 168 -5.55 -28.69 -12.05
C LEU A 168 -4.40 -27.69 -11.91
N ARG A 169 -4.40 -26.83 -10.88
CA ARG A 169 -3.28 -25.93 -10.60
C ARG A 169 -1.99 -26.68 -10.31
N ALA A 170 -2.05 -27.73 -9.48
CA ALA A 170 -0.91 -28.57 -9.16
C ALA A 170 -0.37 -29.32 -10.40
N LEU A 171 -1.27 -29.80 -11.26
CA LEU A 171 -0.92 -30.49 -12.49
C LEU A 171 -0.29 -29.55 -13.51
N LEU A 172 -0.86 -28.36 -13.72
CA LEU A 172 -0.28 -27.34 -14.60
C LEU A 172 1.10 -26.88 -14.09
N GLU A 173 1.23 -26.68 -12.78
CA GLU A 173 2.51 -26.34 -12.18
C GLU A 173 3.52 -27.48 -12.32
N GLY A 174 3.09 -28.72 -12.10
CA GLY A 174 3.89 -29.91 -12.31
C GLY A 174 4.33 -30.05 -13.77
N LEU A 175 3.44 -29.81 -14.72
CA LEU A 175 3.74 -29.84 -16.15
C LEU A 175 4.78 -28.78 -16.51
N LEU A 176 4.60 -27.54 -16.03
CA LEU A 176 5.53 -26.44 -16.30
C LEU A 176 6.92 -26.71 -15.71
N LEU A 177 7.00 -27.26 -14.50
CA LEU A 177 8.28 -27.63 -13.88
C LEU A 177 8.91 -28.90 -14.48
N ALA A 178 8.09 -29.81 -15.02
CA ALA A 178 8.55 -31.04 -15.65
C ALA A 178 9.22 -30.80 -17.00
N ILE A 179 8.96 -29.67 -17.68
CA ILE A 179 9.64 -29.37 -18.94
C ILE A 179 11.14 -29.14 -18.67
N HIS A 180 11.95 -30.00 -19.27
CA HIS A 180 13.41 -29.96 -19.28
C HIS A 180 13.94 -30.82 -20.43
N PRO A 181 15.16 -30.55 -20.93
CA PRO A 181 15.80 -31.39 -21.93
C PRO A 181 16.25 -32.72 -21.29
N PRO A 182 15.68 -33.87 -21.71
CA PRO A 182 16.08 -35.18 -21.20
C PRO A 182 17.48 -35.58 -21.69
N PRO A 183 18.17 -36.50 -21.01
CA PRO A 183 19.37 -37.12 -21.56
C PRO A 183 19.04 -37.83 -22.89
N TYR A 184 20.01 -37.90 -23.80
CA TYR A 184 19.91 -38.52 -25.14
C TYR A 184 19.09 -37.75 -26.20
N THR A 185 18.59 -36.54 -25.91
CA THR A 185 17.89 -35.73 -26.92
C THR A 185 18.82 -34.84 -27.74
N SER A 186 18.38 -34.51 -28.96
CA SER A 186 19.08 -33.64 -29.91
C SER A 186 19.22 -32.19 -29.41
N LEU A 187 20.14 -31.44 -30.03
CA LEU A 187 20.44 -30.03 -29.69
C LEU A 187 19.20 -29.11 -29.79
N LYS A 188 18.33 -29.34 -30.77
CA LYS A 188 17.07 -28.58 -30.91
C LYS A 188 16.12 -28.73 -29.71
N VAL A 189 16.11 -29.92 -29.10
CA VAL A 189 15.31 -30.19 -27.88
C VAL A 189 15.96 -29.55 -26.66
N LEU A 190 17.30 -29.42 -26.65
CA LEU A 190 18.03 -28.68 -25.63
C LEU A 190 17.65 -27.20 -25.63
N GLU A 191 17.59 -26.56 -26.79
CA GLU A 191 17.19 -25.15 -26.94
C GLU A 191 15.75 -24.90 -26.54
N ALA A 192 14.81 -25.65 -27.12
CA ALA A 192 13.40 -25.52 -26.79
C ALA A 192 13.18 -25.79 -25.30
N GLY A 193 13.81 -26.85 -24.76
CA GLY A 193 13.78 -27.19 -23.34
C GLY A 193 14.32 -26.07 -22.45
N ALA A 194 15.43 -25.44 -22.82
CA ALA A 194 16.04 -24.34 -22.08
C ALA A 194 15.15 -23.08 -22.05
N ILE A 195 14.52 -22.72 -23.16
CA ILE A 195 13.55 -21.60 -23.22
C ILE A 195 12.38 -21.86 -22.27
N PHE A 196 11.79 -23.06 -22.30
CA PHE A 196 10.71 -23.40 -21.37
C PHE A 196 11.17 -23.50 -19.90
N MET A 197 12.43 -23.88 -19.65
CA MET A 197 12.99 -23.85 -18.30
C MET A 197 13.09 -22.43 -17.72
N LEU A 198 13.15 -21.37 -18.54
CA LEU A 198 13.09 -19.99 -18.05
C LEU A 198 11.74 -19.67 -17.41
N LEU A 199 10.65 -20.38 -17.75
CA LEU A 199 9.36 -20.18 -17.08
C LEU A 199 9.47 -20.38 -15.57
N ARG A 200 10.44 -21.18 -15.08
CA ARG A 200 10.73 -21.40 -13.66
C ARG A 200 11.03 -20.12 -12.87
N PHE A 201 11.33 -19.01 -13.53
CA PHE A 201 11.43 -17.69 -12.89
C PHE A 201 10.15 -17.28 -12.12
N TYR A 202 8.99 -17.89 -12.39
CA TYR A 202 7.79 -17.69 -11.56
C TYR A 202 8.01 -18.06 -10.08
N LEU A 203 8.93 -18.98 -9.78
CA LEU A 203 9.29 -19.36 -8.41
C LEU A 203 9.92 -18.19 -7.64
N VAL A 204 10.61 -17.27 -8.33
CA VAL A 204 11.15 -16.04 -7.72
C VAL A 204 10.01 -15.18 -7.18
N VAL A 205 8.95 -14.98 -7.99
CA VAL A 205 7.76 -14.21 -7.57
C VAL A 205 7.08 -14.87 -6.38
N ARG A 206 7.00 -16.20 -6.37
CA ARG A 206 6.45 -16.95 -5.22
C ARG A 206 7.27 -16.74 -3.95
N VAL A 207 8.60 -16.89 -4.02
CA VAL A 207 9.49 -16.69 -2.87
C VAL A 207 9.44 -15.25 -2.37
N LEU A 208 9.40 -14.27 -3.28
CA LEU A 208 9.29 -12.86 -2.95
C LEU A 208 7.99 -12.56 -2.20
N ARG A 209 6.85 -13.13 -2.66
CA ARG A 209 5.58 -13.04 -1.94
C ARG A 209 5.68 -13.61 -0.54
N ASP A 210 6.23 -14.82 -0.40
CA ASP A 210 6.22 -15.52 0.89
C ASP A 210 7.18 -14.88 1.92
N HIS A 211 8.22 -14.18 1.47
CA HIS A 211 9.13 -13.40 2.31
C HIS A 211 8.67 -11.97 2.55
N SER A 212 7.59 -11.52 1.88
CA SER A 212 7.02 -10.20 2.13
C SER A 212 6.59 -10.04 3.59
N MET A 213 6.82 -8.86 4.17
CA MET A 213 6.48 -8.58 5.56
C MET A 213 4.98 -8.75 5.82
N VAL A 214 4.15 -8.49 4.81
CA VAL A 214 2.69 -8.66 4.84
C VAL A 214 2.33 -10.13 5.07
N TYR A 215 2.92 -11.03 4.29
CA TYR A 215 2.63 -12.46 4.40
C TYR A 215 3.12 -13.03 5.73
N ARG A 216 4.26 -12.53 6.23
CA ARG A 216 4.82 -12.91 7.54
C ARG A 216 3.97 -12.44 8.72
N LYS A 217 3.36 -11.26 8.64
CA LYS A 217 2.54 -10.65 9.70
C LYS A 217 1.03 -10.83 9.49
N ARG A 218 0.60 -11.64 8.52
CA ARG A 218 -0.83 -11.75 8.16
C ARG A 218 -1.74 -12.10 9.32
N LYS A 219 -1.26 -12.95 10.25
CA LYS A 219 -2.00 -13.32 11.46
C LYS A 219 -2.25 -12.10 12.35
N ASP A 220 -1.18 -11.36 12.64
CA ASP A 220 -1.26 -10.17 13.51
C ASP A 220 -2.15 -9.09 12.89
N ILE A 221 -2.09 -8.92 11.57
CA ILE A 221 -2.94 -7.97 10.82
C ILE A 221 -4.42 -8.34 10.96
N VAL A 222 -4.78 -9.59 10.69
CA VAL A 222 -6.18 -10.03 10.79
C VAL A 222 -6.69 -9.97 12.23
N GLU A 223 -5.85 -10.36 13.18
CA GLU A 223 -6.21 -10.34 14.60
C GLU A 223 -6.40 -8.92 15.13
N GLN A 224 -5.62 -7.94 14.70
CA GLN A 224 -5.68 -6.58 15.23
C GLN A 224 -6.68 -5.70 14.48
N HIS A 225 -6.77 -5.83 13.15
CA HIS A 225 -7.50 -4.87 12.31
C HIS A 225 -8.75 -5.45 11.62
N PHE A 226 -8.91 -6.78 11.55
CA PHE A 226 -10.02 -7.43 10.84
C PHE A 226 -10.84 -8.36 11.76
N GLN A 227 -11.09 -7.92 13.00
CA GLN A 227 -11.96 -8.64 13.93
C GLN A 227 -13.43 -8.60 13.48
N ALA A 228 -13.91 -7.40 13.11
CA ALA A 228 -15.31 -7.16 12.72
C ALA A 228 -15.54 -7.16 11.19
N THR A 229 -14.48 -7.02 10.39
CA THR A 229 -14.53 -6.88 8.92
C THR A 229 -13.96 -8.14 8.25
N PRO A 230 -14.48 -8.59 7.10
CA PRO A 230 -13.88 -9.69 6.35
C PRO A 230 -12.42 -9.38 6.01
N ALA A 231 -11.53 -10.35 6.27
CA ALA A 231 -10.12 -10.20 5.95
C ALA A 231 -9.91 -10.20 4.42
N PRO A 232 -8.99 -9.37 3.90
CA PRO A 232 -8.66 -9.39 2.48
C PRO A 232 -7.99 -10.72 2.10
N HIS A 233 -8.21 -11.17 0.87
CA HIS A 233 -7.46 -12.30 0.33
C HIS A 233 -5.98 -11.92 0.17
N PHE A 234 -5.11 -12.58 0.94
CA PHE A 234 -3.67 -12.40 0.89
C PHE A 234 -3.09 -13.01 -0.40
N ASN A 235 -3.30 -12.32 -1.51
CA ASN A 235 -2.82 -12.70 -2.83
C ASN A 235 -1.41 -12.14 -3.07
N TRP A 236 -0.70 -12.71 -4.05
CA TRP A 236 0.60 -12.20 -4.50
C TRP A 236 0.51 -10.73 -4.95
N TRP A 237 -0.61 -10.34 -5.56
CA TRP A 237 -0.89 -8.97 -5.99
C TRP A 237 -0.87 -7.97 -4.81
N LEU A 238 -1.54 -8.30 -3.71
CA LEU A 238 -1.57 -7.44 -2.51
C LEU A 238 -0.18 -7.24 -1.92
N SER A 239 0.62 -8.31 -1.86
CA SER A 239 2.02 -8.22 -1.42
C SER A 239 2.85 -7.30 -2.31
N THR A 240 2.69 -7.39 -3.63
CA THR A 240 3.39 -6.51 -4.58
C THR A 240 2.96 -5.06 -4.45
N GLN A 241 1.65 -4.80 -4.30
CA GLN A 241 1.13 -3.43 -4.09
C GLN A 241 1.72 -2.78 -2.84
N ILE A 242 1.76 -3.52 -1.72
CA ILE A 242 2.31 -2.99 -0.47
C ILE A 242 3.83 -2.78 -0.57
N MET A 243 4.54 -3.68 -1.27
CA MET A 243 5.97 -3.50 -1.54
C MET A 243 6.23 -2.23 -2.37
N PHE A 244 5.41 -1.98 -3.39
CA PHE A 244 5.48 -0.79 -4.23
C PHE A 244 5.16 0.49 -3.44
N GLN A 245 4.20 0.44 -2.51
CA GLN A 245 3.84 1.59 -1.67
C GLN A 245 4.94 1.98 -0.68
N HIS A 246 5.66 1.00 -0.11
CA HIS A 246 6.71 1.29 0.86
C HIS A 246 8.05 1.71 0.23
N ALA A 247 8.44 1.07 -0.87
CA ALA A 247 9.73 1.32 -1.51
C ALA A 247 9.60 1.17 -3.05
N PRO A 248 8.95 2.13 -3.72
CA PRO A 248 8.64 2.02 -5.15
C PRO A 248 9.89 1.89 -6.01
N GLY A 249 10.96 2.64 -5.69
CA GLY A 249 12.22 2.59 -6.44
C GLY A 249 12.93 1.23 -6.35
N ALA A 250 13.00 0.63 -5.16
CA ALA A 250 13.61 -0.69 -5.00
C ALA A 250 12.79 -1.80 -5.65
N ALA A 251 11.45 -1.71 -5.56
CA ALA A 251 10.53 -2.63 -6.23
C ALA A 251 10.68 -2.58 -7.76
N LEU A 252 10.75 -1.36 -8.33
CA LEU A 252 10.97 -1.15 -9.75
C LEU A 252 12.33 -1.68 -10.19
N LEU A 253 13.41 -1.37 -9.47
CA LEU A 253 14.75 -1.89 -9.80
C LEU A 253 14.81 -3.43 -9.78
N ALA A 254 14.18 -4.06 -8.79
CA ALA A 254 14.11 -5.52 -8.70
C ALA A 254 13.29 -6.12 -9.86
N PHE A 255 12.18 -5.49 -10.23
CA PHE A 255 11.35 -5.94 -11.35
C PHE A 255 12.05 -5.74 -12.71
N THR A 256 12.71 -4.61 -12.93
CA THR A 256 13.50 -4.32 -14.13
C THR A 256 14.67 -5.30 -14.28
N THR A 257 15.43 -5.55 -13.21
CA THR A 257 16.56 -6.50 -13.28
C THR A 257 16.08 -7.93 -13.57
N TRP A 258 14.94 -8.33 -12.99
CA TRP A 258 14.31 -9.61 -13.30
C TRP A 258 13.89 -9.70 -14.78
N CYS A 259 13.24 -8.67 -15.33
CA CYS A 259 12.87 -8.63 -16.75
C CYS A 259 14.10 -8.72 -17.66
N ILE A 260 15.15 -7.93 -17.40
CA ILE A 260 16.37 -7.94 -18.22
C ILE A 260 17.02 -9.32 -18.23
N VAL A 261 17.14 -9.98 -17.07
CA VAL A 261 17.74 -11.32 -16.98
C VAL A 261 16.85 -12.36 -17.67
N ALA A 262 15.54 -12.37 -17.41
CA ALA A 262 14.64 -13.38 -17.95
C ALA A 262 14.48 -13.27 -19.47
N PHE A 263 14.17 -12.08 -19.97
CA PHE A 263 14.01 -11.83 -21.41
C PHE A 263 15.35 -11.83 -22.15
N GLY A 264 16.44 -11.40 -21.50
CA GLY A 264 17.80 -11.45 -22.06
C GLY A 264 18.24 -12.88 -22.37
N LEU A 265 18.07 -13.79 -21.41
CA LEU A 265 18.34 -15.22 -21.61
C LEU A 265 17.39 -15.85 -22.64
N ALA A 266 16.10 -15.49 -22.63
CA ALA A 266 15.13 -16.03 -23.58
C ALA A 266 15.43 -15.63 -25.03
N THR A 267 15.79 -14.37 -25.25
CA THR A 267 16.16 -13.83 -26.56
C THR A 267 17.47 -14.44 -27.05
N TYR A 268 18.47 -14.53 -26.15
CA TYR A 268 19.74 -15.16 -26.45
C TYR A 268 19.58 -16.62 -26.91
N PHE A 269 18.81 -17.45 -26.19
CA PHE A 269 18.60 -18.84 -26.58
C PHE A 269 17.80 -19.01 -27.87
N SER A 270 16.99 -18.02 -28.23
CA SER A 270 16.15 -18.09 -29.43
C SER A 270 16.89 -17.64 -30.70
N GLU A 271 17.73 -16.60 -30.61
CA GLU A 271 18.42 -16.03 -31.79
C GLU A 271 19.84 -16.56 -32.02
N ARG A 272 20.47 -17.20 -31.03
CA ARG A 272 21.88 -17.62 -31.13
C ARG A 272 22.20 -18.51 -32.34
N ASP A 273 21.26 -19.35 -32.78
CA ASP A 273 21.45 -20.25 -33.93
C ASP A 273 21.33 -19.52 -35.27
N ALA A 274 20.42 -18.55 -35.35
CA ALA A 274 20.16 -17.82 -36.58
C ALA A 274 21.23 -16.74 -36.82
N ASN A 275 21.69 -16.09 -35.76
CA ASN A 275 22.53 -14.90 -35.82
C ASN A 275 23.65 -14.90 -34.74
N PRO A 276 24.63 -15.83 -34.84
CA PRO A 276 25.60 -16.07 -33.77
C PRO A 276 26.61 -14.93 -33.56
N LYS A 277 26.88 -14.13 -34.59
CA LYS A 277 27.88 -13.04 -34.51
C LYS A 277 27.30 -11.74 -33.92
N THR A 278 26.00 -11.53 -34.03
CA THR A 278 25.33 -10.30 -33.58
C THR A 278 24.69 -10.48 -32.21
N PHE A 279 24.10 -11.64 -31.91
CA PHE A 279 23.44 -11.92 -30.62
C PHE A 279 24.34 -12.70 -29.65
N THR A 280 25.37 -12.04 -29.12
CA THR A 280 26.08 -12.52 -27.92
C THR A 280 25.20 -12.32 -26.67
N LEU A 281 25.53 -12.97 -25.54
CA LEU A 281 24.80 -12.76 -24.27
C LEU A 281 24.75 -11.27 -23.87
N VAL A 282 25.85 -10.55 -24.07
CA VAL A 282 25.95 -9.11 -23.78
C VAL A 282 25.05 -8.31 -24.71
N ASN A 283 25.12 -8.57 -26.02
CA ASN A 283 24.33 -7.86 -27.02
C ASN A 283 22.84 -8.16 -26.87
N SER A 284 22.47 -9.40 -26.53
CA SER A 284 21.08 -9.79 -26.25
C SER A 284 20.55 -9.08 -25.01
N THR A 285 21.37 -8.95 -23.96
CA THR A 285 21.01 -8.20 -22.75
C THR A 285 20.84 -6.71 -23.06
N TRP A 286 21.72 -6.14 -23.89
CA TRP A 286 21.62 -4.76 -24.37
C TRP A 286 20.34 -4.53 -25.17
N TYR A 287 20.07 -5.39 -26.16
CA TYR A 287 18.84 -5.36 -26.96
C TYR A 287 17.59 -5.41 -26.08
N VAL A 288 17.57 -6.29 -25.08
CA VAL A 288 16.42 -6.38 -24.15
C VAL A 288 16.28 -5.13 -23.31
N TYR A 289 17.39 -4.55 -22.83
CA TYR A 289 17.37 -3.29 -22.10
C TYR A 289 16.81 -2.13 -22.95
N THR A 290 17.22 -2.01 -24.21
CA THR A 290 16.74 -0.95 -25.10
C THR A 290 15.27 -1.15 -25.49
N ALA A 291 14.87 -2.39 -25.79
CA ALA A 291 13.47 -2.72 -26.08
C ALA A 291 12.54 -2.51 -24.87
N LEU A 292 13.02 -2.77 -23.64
CA LEU A 292 12.29 -2.48 -22.41
C LEU A 292 12.05 -0.97 -22.22
N LEU A 293 13.02 -0.14 -22.65
CA LEU A 293 12.90 1.31 -22.72
C LEU A 293 12.10 1.79 -23.94
N THR A 294 11.54 0.89 -24.74
CA THR A 294 10.85 1.19 -26.00
C THR A 294 11.71 1.99 -26.98
N LEU A 295 13.03 1.77 -26.95
CA LEU A 295 14.01 2.30 -27.90
C LEU A 295 14.33 1.22 -28.92
N ASP A 296 14.28 1.58 -30.19
CA ASP A 296 14.60 0.68 -31.31
C ASP A 296 15.93 1.07 -31.95
N PHE A 297 16.75 0.06 -32.26
CA PHE A 297 18.05 0.21 -32.92
C PHE A 297 18.11 -0.73 -34.12
N GLU A 298 18.29 -0.16 -35.31
CA GLU A 298 18.26 -0.89 -36.59
C GLU A 298 19.29 -2.03 -36.69
N GLU A 299 20.35 -1.98 -35.87
CA GLU A 299 21.43 -2.98 -35.87
C GLU A 299 21.00 -4.35 -35.31
N TYR A 300 19.95 -4.40 -34.49
CA TYR A 300 19.51 -5.63 -33.81
C TYR A 300 18.13 -6.06 -34.30
N THR A 301 18.11 -6.85 -35.38
CA THR A 301 16.86 -7.40 -35.93
C THR A 301 16.72 -8.88 -35.59
N VAL A 302 15.54 -9.23 -35.07
CA VAL A 302 15.20 -10.58 -34.62
C VAL A 302 14.63 -11.38 -35.79
N SER A 303 15.25 -12.51 -36.10
CA SER A 303 14.96 -13.29 -37.30
C SER A 303 14.01 -14.46 -37.06
N THR A 304 14.05 -15.08 -35.88
CA THR A 304 13.28 -16.26 -35.51
C THR A 304 11.89 -15.92 -34.98
N ASP A 305 10.90 -16.75 -35.30
CA ASP A 305 9.51 -16.51 -34.88
C ASP A 305 9.32 -16.60 -33.36
N THR A 306 10.09 -17.47 -32.69
CA THR A 306 10.09 -17.58 -31.22
C THR A 306 10.58 -16.29 -30.57
N ALA A 307 11.69 -15.74 -31.06
CA ALA A 307 12.23 -14.50 -30.55
C ALA A 307 11.33 -13.29 -30.86
N ARG A 308 10.63 -13.27 -32.01
CA ARG A 308 9.61 -12.24 -32.30
C ARG A 308 8.48 -12.23 -31.26
N VAL A 309 8.00 -13.40 -30.84
CA VAL A 309 7.00 -13.51 -29.77
C VAL A 309 7.57 -13.00 -28.44
N ILE A 310 8.81 -13.37 -28.11
CA ILE A 310 9.49 -12.91 -26.89
C ILE A 310 9.65 -11.38 -26.91
N THR A 311 10.07 -10.79 -28.03
CA THR A 311 10.17 -9.33 -28.21
C THR A 311 8.81 -8.65 -28.06
N CYS A 312 7.73 -9.22 -28.57
CA CYS A 312 6.38 -8.67 -28.38
C CYS A 312 5.99 -8.63 -26.89
N LEU A 313 6.23 -9.72 -26.16
CA LEU A 313 6.01 -9.78 -24.71
C LEU A 313 6.90 -8.79 -23.94
N LEU A 314 8.15 -8.63 -24.39
CA LEU A 314 9.10 -7.69 -23.81
C LEU A 314 8.63 -6.23 -23.99
N ILE A 315 8.19 -5.85 -25.19
CA ILE A 315 7.67 -4.51 -25.46
C ILE A 315 6.45 -4.24 -24.58
N LEU A 316 5.53 -5.20 -24.45
CA LEU A 316 4.37 -5.07 -23.57
C LEU A 316 4.79 -4.88 -22.11
N ALA A 317 5.77 -5.67 -21.63
CA ALA A 317 6.33 -5.52 -20.29
C ALA A 317 7.03 -4.16 -20.09
N GLY A 318 7.71 -3.66 -21.12
CA GLY A 318 8.37 -2.34 -21.13
C GLY A 318 7.38 -1.19 -21.02
N VAL A 319 6.27 -1.23 -21.77
CA VAL A 319 5.18 -0.25 -21.66
C VAL A 319 4.61 -0.24 -20.24
N VAL A 320 4.31 -1.41 -19.67
CA VAL A 320 3.84 -1.52 -18.28
C VAL A 320 4.87 -0.95 -17.30
N LEU A 321 6.14 -1.31 -17.43
CA LEU A 321 7.20 -0.80 -16.57
C LEU A 321 7.33 0.74 -16.65
N ASN A 322 7.32 1.31 -17.85
CA ASN A 322 7.39 2.76 -18.06
C ASN A 322 6.22 3.48 -17.37
N THR A 323 5.00 2.94 -17.48
CA THR A 323 3.84 3.51 -16.78
C THR A 323 3.99 3.44 -15.26
N LEU A 324 4.49 2.32 -14.71
CA LEU A 324 4.74 2.17 -13.28
C LEU A 324 5.82 3.15 -12.78
N VAL A 325 6.86 3.38 -13.58
CA VAL A 325 7.91 4.37 -13.27
C VAL A 325 7.31 5.78 -13.21
N VAL A 326 6.49 6.17 -14.18
CA VAL A 326 5.81 7.48 -14.18
C VAL A 326 4.91 7.64 -12.94
N VAL A 327 4.14 6.62 -12.60
CA VAL A 327 3.27 6.62 -11.41
C VAL A 327 4.10 6.74 -10.13
N ALA A 328 5.20 5.99 -10.00
CA ALA A 328 6.09 6.07 -8.85
C ALA A 328 6.74 7.45 -8.70
N ILE A 329 7.16 8.07 -9.81
CA ILE A 329 7.71 9.43 -9.80
C ILE A 329 6.63 10.43 -9.37
N LEU A 330 5.41 10.31 -9.89
CA LEU A 330 4.31 11.20 -9.54
C LEU A 330 3.94 11.11 -8.06
N ASP A 331 3.91 9.90 -7.49
CA ASP A 331 3.62 9.69 -6.06
C ASP A 331 4.73 10.28 -5.17
N ASN A 332 6.01 10.11 -5.56
CA ASN A 332 7.15 10.68 -4.84
C ASN A 332 7.24 12.22 -4.93
N ILE A 333 6.80 12.81 -6.04
CA ILE A 333 6.72 14.27 -6.21
C ILE A 333 5.49 14.83 -5.50
N SER A 334 4.45 14.02 -5.33
CA SER A 334 3.24 14.43 -4.65
C SER A 334 3.54 14.85 -3.20
N LEU A 335 2.97 15.97 -2.80
CA LEU A 335 3.16 16.47 -1.44
C LEU A 335 2.47 15.56 -0.44
N ASP A 336 3.22 15.15 0.58
CA ASP A 336 2.67 14.51 1.76
C ASP A 336 1.63 15.43 2.44
N ALA A 337 0.77 14.88 3.30
CA ALA A 337 -0.28 15.62 3.99
C ALA A 337 0.25 16.87 4.71
N LYS A 338 1.41 16.76 5.38
CA LYS A 338 2.07 17.89 6.03
C LYS A 338 2.59 18.92 5.01
N GLY A 339 3.14 18.44 3.89
CA GLY A 339 3.57 19.30 2.79
C GLY A 339 2.41 20.07 2.17
N LYS A 340 1.25 19.43 2.02
CA LYS A 340 0.00 20.08 1.57
C LYS A 340 -0.46 21.16 2.54
N ILE A 341 -0.39 20.93 3.86
CA ILE A 341 -0.71 21.95 4.88
C ILE A 341 0.27 23.13 4.80
N ALA A 342 1.56 22.86 4.67
CA ALA A 342 2.59 23.91 4.54
C ALA A 342 2.40 24.73 3.26
N LEU A 343 2.16 24.08 2.13
CA LEU A 343 1.85 24.74 0.86
C LEU A 343 0.56 25.57 0.97
N ALA A 344 -0.45 25.05 1.66
CA ALA A 344 -1.69 25.77 1.91
C ALA A 344 -1.48 27.04 2.74
N PHE A 345 -0.61 26.99 3.74
CA PHE A 345 -0.22 28.16 4.52
C PHE A 345 0.49 29.20 3.65
N VAL A 346 1.43 28.79 2.80
CA VAL A 346 2.18 29.70 1.90
C VAL A 346 1.22 30.44 0.96
N TYR A 347 0.28 29.75 0.32
CA TYR A 347 -0.70 30.39 -0.56
C TYR A 347 -1.62 31.37 0.20
N ARG A 348 -2.03 31.05 1.43
CA ARG A 348 -2.84 31.95 2.25
C ARG A 348 -2.05 33.19 2.68
N ALA A 349 -0.78 33.03 3.04
CA ALA A 349 0.11 34.14 3.41
C ALA A 349 0.32 35.09 2.22
N GLU A 350 0.65 34.54 1.04
CA GLU A 350 0.82 35.31 -0.19
C GLU A 350 -0.47 36.06 -0.58
N ALA A 351 -1.63 35.40 -0.50
CA ALA A 351 -2.92 36.05 -0.77
C ALA A 351 -3.22 37.18 0.23
N HIS A 352 -2.84 37.02 1.50
CA HIS A 352 -2.97 38.06 2.52
C HIS A 352 -2.08 39.27 2.22
N ASP A 353 -0.82 39.05 1.85
CA ASP A 353 0.12 40.12 1.55
C ASP A 353 -0.24 40.84 0.24
N ALA A 354 -0.75 40.11 -0.77
CA ALA A 354 -1.30 40.71 -1.98
C ALA A 354 -2.48 41.64 -1.70
N ILE A 355 -3.39 41.26 -0.80
CA ILE A 355 -4.50 42.13 -0.38
C ILE A 355 -3.97 43.35 0.39
N ARG A 356 -3.01 43.18 1.30
CA ARG A 356 -2.41 44.31 2.04
C ARG A 356 -1.76 45.30 1.09
N ALA A 357 -0.99 44.83 0.11
CA ALA A 357 -0.36 45.67 -0.89
C ALA A 357 -1.39 46.40 -1.78
N ALA A 358 -2.42 45.69 -2.27
CA ALA A 358 -3.47 46.30 -3.08
C ALA A 358 -4.32 47.30 -2.29
N ALA A 359 -4.66 47.00 -1.03
CA ALA A 359 -5.37 47.90 -0.15
C ALA A 359 -4.54 49.15 0.18
N GLY A 360 -3.24 49.00 0.43
CA GLY A 360 -2.32 50.12 0.62
C GLY A 360 -2.27 51.04 -0.60
N SER A 361 -2.14 50.47 -1.79
CA SER A 361 -2.17 51.21 -3.07
C SER A 361 -3.50 51.95 -3.28
N PHE A 362 -4.63 51.30 -2.99
CA PHE A 362 -5.96 51.90 -3.05
C PHE A 362 -6.08 53.08 -2.08
N ILE A 363 -5.69 52.92 -0.81
CA ILE A 363 -5.76 53.97 0.21
C ILE A 363 -4.91 55.18 -0.20
N VAL A 364 -3.66 54.97 -0.67
CA VAL A 364 -2.79 56.05 -1.13
C VAL A 364 -3.38 56.79 -2.33
N THR A 365 -3.92 56.04 -3.31
CA THR A 365 -4.50 56.63 -4.52
C THR A 365 -5.79 57.39 -4.22
N TRP A 366 -6.63 56.86 -3.32
CA TRP A 366 -7.84 57.51 -2.82
C TRP A 366 -7.53 58.81 -2.08
N LEU A 367 -6.55 58.79 -1.17
CA LEU A 367 -6.12 59.99 -0.44
C LEU A 367 -5.57 61.07 -1.38
N ARG A 368 -4.77 60.67 -2.39
CA ARG A 368 -4.28 61.60 -3.43
C ARG A 368 -5.43 62.22 -4.21
N TRP A 369 -6.42 61.43 -4.62
CA TRP A 369 -7.61 61.95 -5.31
C TRP A 369 -8.43 62.89 -4.40
N LYS A 370 -8.67 62.52 -3.13
CA LYS A 370 -9.38 63.36 -2.16
C LYS A 370 -8.65 64.67 -1.86
N ARG A 371 -7.31 64.66 -1.84
CA ARG A 371 -6.50 65.89 -1.72
C ARG A 371 -6.63 66.75 -2.97
N ALA A 372 -6.54 66.15 -4.16
CA ALA A 372 -6.67 66.84 -5.43
C ALA A 372 -8.08 67.45 -5.60
N GLN A 373 -9.12 66.85 -5.03
CA GLN A 373 -10.48 67.41 -5.01
C GLN A 373 -10.59 68.75 -4.26
N ARG A 374 -9.65 69.08 -3.38
CA ARG A 374 -9.61 70.38 -2.69
C ARG A 374 -8.93 71.48 -3.51
N THR A 375 -8.38 71.15 -4.68
CA THR A 375 -7.80 72.10 -5.63
C THR A 375 -8.72 72.24 -6.85
N LEU A 376 -8.78 73.43 -7.45
CA LEU A 376 -9.52 73.65 -8.71
C LEU A 376 -8.80 72.92 -9.84
N LEU A 377 -9.27 71.72 -10.18
CA LEU A 377 -8.71 70.86 -11.24
C LEU A 377 -9.46 71.04 -12.56
N THR A 378 -8.76 70.82 -13.67
CA THR A 378 -9.40 70.68 -14.98
C THR A 378 -10.13 69.32 -15.11
N ALA A 379 -11.14 69.25 -15.98
CA ALA A 379 -11.93 68.03 -16.18
C ALA A 379 -11.09 66.81 -16.62
N ALA A 380 -9.99 67.02 -17.35
CA ALA A 380 -9.08 65.97 -17.78
C ALA A 380 -8.25 65.39 -16.60
N GLU A 381 -7.74 66.26 -15.72
CA GLU A 381 -6.99 65.86 -14.53
C GLU A 381 -7.89 65.10 -13.54
N TRP A 382 -9.13 65.57 -13.37
CA TRP A 382 -10.16 64.91 -12.57
C TRP A 382 -10.41 63.46 -13.03
N ARG A 383 -10.66 63.27 -14.35
CA ARG A 383 -10.83 61.94 -14.94
C ARG A 383 -9.61 61.06 -14.74
N SER A 384 -8.41 61.61 -14.87
CA SER A 384 -7.16 60.85 -14.67
C SER A 384 -7.02 60.33 -13.24
N HIS A 385 -7.39 61.13 -12.23
CA HIS A 385 -7.33 60.71 -10.83
C HIS A 385 -8.43 59.68 -10.49
N LEU A 386 -9.64 59.85 -11.03
CA LEU A 386 -10.73 58.88 -10.87
C LEU A 386 -10.39 57.53 -11.51
N LEU A 387 -9.77 57.53 -12.70
CA LEU A 387 -9.28 56.31 -13.37
C LEU A 387 -8.20 55.60 -12.56
N LYS A 388 -7.31 56.33 -11.89
CA LYS A 388 -6.29 55.74 -11.01
C LYS A 388 -6.93 55.07 -9.78
N VAL A 389 -7.93 55.72 -9.17
CA VAL A 389 -8.66 55.18 -8.02
C VAL A 389 -9.45 53.92 -8.40
N THR A 390 -10.20 53.97 -9.50
CA THR A 390 -11.01 52.83 -9.97
C THR A 390 -10.12 51.63 -10.31
N ARG A 391 -9.00 51.85 -11.00
CA ARG A 391 -7.99 50.79 -11.23
C ARG A 391 -7.46 50.19 -9.92
N ALA A 392 -7.13 51.01 -8.93
CA ALA A 392 -6.66 50.52 -7.64
C ALA A 392 -7.74 49.77 -6.83
N LEU A 393 -9.01 50.14 -7.01
CA LEU A 393 -10.14 49.41 -6.43
C LEU A 393 -10.32 48.05 -7.10
N ASP A 394 -10.22 48.00 -8.42
CA ASP A 394 -10.35 46.75 -9.17
C ASP A 394 -9.20 45.78 -8.88
N THR A 395 -7.96 46.27 -8.73
CA THR A 395 -6.83 45.41 -8.30
C THR A 395 -7.06 44.83 -6.90
N MET A 396 -7.58 45.62 -5.96
CA MET A 396 -7.95 45.14 -4.63
C MET A 396 -9.08 44.10 -4.69
N ARG A 397 -10.09 44.31 -5.54
CA ARG A 397 -11.19 43.34 -5.75
C ARG A 397 -10.68 42.02 -6.33
N ILE A 398 -9.80 42.08 -7.33
CA ILE A 398 -9.18 40.90 -7.93
C ILE A 398 -8.35 40.14 -6.88
N ALA A 399 -7.55 40.83 -6.07
CA ALA A 399 -6.78 40.19 -4.98
C ALA A 399 -7.70 39.51 -3.95
N ARG A 400 -8.81 40.14 -3.58
CA ARG A 400 -9.81 39.56 -2.66
C ARG A 400 -10.50 38.34 -3.24
N TYR A 401 -10.84 38.37 -4.53
CA TYR A 401 -11.43 37.24 -5.24
C TYR A 401 -10.45 36.06 -5.34
N LYS A 402 -9.17 36.33 -5.69
CA LYS A 402 -8.11 35.32 -5.70
C LYS A 402 -7.95 34.65 -4.33
N LYS A 403 -7.97 35.41 -3.24
CA LYS A 403 -7.93 34.85 -1.87
C LYS A 403 -9.10 33.89 -1.64
N LYS A 404 -10.32 34.28 -2.01
CA LYS A 404 -11.51 33.44 -1.84
C LYS A 404 -11.39 32.13 -2.63
N LEU A 405 -10.86 32.18 -3.85
CA LEU A 405 -10.58 30.99 -4.66
C LEU A 405 -9.50 30.10 -4.03
N THR A 406 -8.42 30.67 -3.49
CA THR A 406 -7.38 29.88 -2.80
C THR A 406 -7.92 29.20 -1.54
N GLU A 407 -8.85 29.84 -0.83
CA GLU A 407 -9.52 29.25 0.34
C GLU A 407 -10.49 28.12 -0.05
N GLN A 408 -11.08 28.18 -1.25
CA GLN A 408 -11.98 27.14 -1.77
C GLN A 408 -11.22 25.97 -2.45
N GLY A 409 -10.10 26.23 -3.11
CA GLY A 409 -9.33 25.24 -3.88
C GLY A 409 -8.35 24.40 -3.04
N LEU A 410 -7.89 24.90 -1.90
CA LEU A 410 -7.07 24.13 -0.96
C LEU A 410 -7.98 23.30 -0.04
N GLY A 411 -8.35 22.10 -0.49
CA GLY A 411 -8.78 20.98 0.35
C GLY A 411 -9.82 21.30 1.43
N ASP A 412 -11.08 21.13 1.06
CA ASP A 412 -12.30 21.17 1.85
C ASP A 412 -12.20 21.84 3.25
N PRO A 413 -12.60 23.12 3.40
CA PRO A 413 -12.64 23.79 4.70
C PRO A 413 -13.54 23.04 5.71
N VAL A 414 -14.40 22.13 5.24
CA VAL A 414 -15.19 21.22 6.05
C VAL A 414 -14.32 20.15 6.71
N LEU A 415 -13.31 19.59 6.03
CA LEU A 415 -12.43 18.58 6.62
C LEU A 415 -11.48 19.18 7.66
N ASP A 416 -10.92 20.37 7.39
CA ASP A 416 -10.13 21.14 8.37
C ASP A 416 -11.01 21.57 9.56
N LYS A 417 -12.28 21.92 9.32
CA LYS A 417 -13.25 22.17 10.40
C LYS A 417 -13.62 20.91 11.17
N LEU A 418 -13.79 19.78 10.51
CA LEU A 418 -14.09 18.51 11.17
C LEU A 418 -12.91 18.06 12.03
N GLN A 419 -11.68 18.19 11.53
CA GLN A 419 -10.48 17.88 12.31
C GLN A 419 -10.28 18.84 13.49
N SER A 420 -10.55 20.13 13.32
CA SER A 420 -10.49 21.09 14.43
C SER A 420 -11.65 20.92 15.44
N LEU A 421 -12.83 20.49 14.99
CA LEU A 421 -13.94 20.10 15.86
C LEU A 421 -13.61 18.83 16.65
N ASP A 422 -13.05 17.80 16.03
CA ASP A 422 -12.59 16.59 16.72
C ASP A 422 -11.51 16.91 17.77
N ALA A 423 -10.54 17.76 17.42
CA ALA A 423 -9.53 18.23 18.36
C ALA A 423 -10.14 19.00 19.55
N TRP A 424 -11.17 19.80 19.31
CA TRP A 424 -11.90 20.53 20.35
C TRP A 424 -12.75 19.60 21.23
N ILE A 425 -13.41 18.60 20.64
CA ILE A 425 -14.17 17.56 21.37
C ILE A 425 -13.22 16.79 22.29
N LEU A 426 -12.03 16.42 21.82
CA LEU A 426 -11.01 15.75 22.63
C LEU A 426 -10.52 16.62 23.80
N GLN A 427 -10.35 17.93 23.59
CA GLN A 427 -10.01 18.87 24.67
C GLN A 427 -11.12 19.00 25.72
N ILE A 428 -12.38 19.04 25.29
CA ILE A 428 -13.53 19.04 26.20
C ILE A 428 -13.57 17.74 27.00
N TRP A 429 -13.36 16.60 26.33
CA TRP A 429 -13.39 15.30 26.96
C TRP A 429 -12.28 15.16 28.01
N ALA A 430 -11.08 15.67 27.71
CA ALA A 430 -9.97 15.75 28.66
C ALA A 430 -10.29 16.66 29.86
N LYS A 431 -10.88 17.85 29.62
CA LYS A 431 -11.33 18.74 30.70
C LYS A 431 -12.41 18.13 31.57
N LEU A 432 -13.39 17.44 30.97
CA LEU A 432 -14.44 16.75 31.72
C LEU A 432 -13.87 15.61 32.59
N HIS A 433 -12.81 14.92 32.13
CA HIS A 433 -12.17 13.87 32.92
C HIS A 433 -11.30 14.43 34.05
N THR A 434 -10.63 15.56 33.87
CA THR A 434 -9.90 16.24 34.95
C THR A 434 -10.86 16.83 35.99
N ASP A 435 -11.93 17.48 35.54
CA ASP A 435 -12.92 18.11 36.41
C ASP A 435 -13.83 17.07 37.09
N GLY A 436 -14.11 15.95 36.42
CA GLY A 436 -14.81 14.80 37.01
C GLY A 436 -14.01 14.12 38.12
N PHE A 437 -12.67 14.12 38.03
CA PHE A 437 -11.80 13.66 39.10
C PHE A 437 -11.90 14.59 40.32
N ASP A 438 -11.89 15.90 40.11
CA ASP A 438 -12.06 16.92 41.17
C ASP A 438 -13.46 16.89 41.80
N LEU A 439 -14.51 16.63 41.01
CA LEU A 439 -15.88 16.50 41.53
C LEU A 439 -16.05 15.23 42.38
N SER A 440 -15.47 14.10 41.95
CA SER A 440 -15.47 12.87 42.76
C SER A 440 -14.68 13.03 44.07
N GLN A 441 -13.61 13.82 44.04
CA GLN A 441 -12.80 14.16 45.22
C GLN A 441 -13.51 15.15 46.16
N ARG A 442 -14.30 16.08 45.60
CA ARG A 442 -15.21 16.96 46.36
C ARG A 442 -16.43 16.23 46.92
N GLU A 443 -17.01 15.26 46.21
CA GLU A 443 -18.12 14.46 46.75
C GLU A 443 -17.65 13.47 47.82
N ALA A 444 -16.40 13.00 47.75
CA ALA A 444 -15.79 12.18 48.80
C ALA A 444 -15.50 12.98 50.08
N SER A 445 -15.24 14.30 49.98
CA SER A 445 -14.98 15.16 51.14
C SER A 445 -16.24 15.68 51.85
N TRP A 446 -17.42 15.53 51.24
CA TRP A 446 -18.69 16.04 51.77
C TRP A 446 -19.62 14.98 52.38
N ARG A 447 -19.18 13.74 52.64
CA ARG A 447 -20.01 12.75 53.35
C ARG A 447 -19.97 12.95 54.86
N PRO A 448 -21.09 13.32 55.54
CA PRO A 448 -21.14 13.34 57.00
C PRO A 448 -21.29 11.90 57.54
N ALA A 449 -20.65 11.62 58.68
CA ALA A 449 -20.72 10.33 59.37
C ALA A 449 -22.17 9.95 59.76
N PRO A 450 -22.54 8.65 59.75
CA PRO A 450 -23.93 8.23 59.97
C PRO A 450 -24.29 8.32 61.45
N ARG A 451 -25.41 8.98 61.77
CA ARG A 451 -26.08 8.86 63.08
C ARG A 451 -27.43 8.17 62.98
N LEU A 452 -27.68 7.40 64.02
CA LEU A 452 -28.74 6.43 64.23
C LEU A 452 -30.17 7.01 64.24
N GLN A 453 -31.10 6.10 63.91
CA GLN A 453 -32.56 6.18 63.89
C GLN A 453 -33.19 6.82 65.15
N THR A 454 -34.36 7.47 65.00
CA THR A 454 -35.65 6.99 65.59
C THR A 454 -36.84 7.93 65.32
N SER A 455 -37.90 7.32 64.75
CA SER A 455 -39.35 7.48 64.95
C SER A 455 -40.07 8.85 65.17
N ARG A 456 -40.99 9.11 64.23
CA ARG A 456 -42.47 9.33 64.37
C ARG A 456 -43.10 10.71 64.72
N SER A 457 -44.17 10.95 63.92
CA SER A 457 -45.47 11.65 64.16
C SER A 457 -45.60 13.09 63.62
N LEU A 458 -46.32 13.29 62.49
CA LEU A 458 -47.79 13.56 62.29
C LEU A 458 -48.18 15.03 62.57
N GLY A 459 -48.35 15.87 61.52
CA GLY A 459 -49.65 16.36 61.00
C GLY A 459 -49.73 17.88 61.24
N THR A 460 -50.25 18.81 60.41
CA THR A 460 -51.36 18.80 59.44
C THR A 460 -51.43 20.16 58.68
N VAL A 461 -51.67 20.11 57.34
CA VAL A 461 -52.67 20.88 56.51
C VAL A 461 -52.52 22.43 56.37
N ARG A 462 -52.49 23.12 55.20
CA ARG A 462 -53.40 23.21 54.00
C ARG A 462 -52.65 23.95 52.82
N VAL A 463 -52.39 23.41 51.59
CA VAL A 463 -53.20 23.28 50.32
C VAL A 463 -53.21 24.55 49.41
N PRO A 464 -53.32 24.56 48.04
CA PRO A 464 -53.01 23.60 46.94
C PRO A 464 -52.27 24.21 45.70
N ILE A 465 -51.67 23.42 44.78
CA ILE A 465 -51.76 23.57 43.29
C ILE A 465 -51.60 22.18 42.63
N ALA A 466 -52.39 21.93 41.59
CA ALA A 466 -52.65 20.69 40.88
C ALA A 466 -51.45 20.06 40.11
N ALA A 467 -51.36 18.72 40.14
CA ALA A 467 -50.54 17.92 39.23
C ALA A 467 -51.41 16.85 38.54
N ARG A 468 -51.26 16.75 37.22
CA ARG A 468 -51.97 15.84 36.31
C ARG A 468 -51.17 14.53 36.15
N SER A 469 -51.90 13.45 35.86
CA SER A 469 -51.58 12.02 35.88
C SER A 469 -50.45 11.51 34.95
N PRO A 470 -49.93 10.28 35.19
CA PRO A 470 -48.69 9.74 34.58
C PRO A 470 -48.88 9.09 33.20
N SER A 471 -47.83 9.13 32.37
CA SER A 471 -47.75 8.49 31.05
C SER A 471 -47.16 7.05 31.10
N PRO A 472 -47.56 6.15 30.18
CA PRO A 472 -47.19 4.73 30.14
C PRO A 472 -45.84 4.47 29.40
N PRO A 473 -45.33 3.22 29.32
CA PRO A 473 -43.93 2.92 29.05
C PRO A 473 -43.56 2.99 27.56
N ILE A 474 -42.29 3.28 27.28
CA ILE A 474 -41.71 3.35 25.93
C ILE A 474 -41.42 1.93 25.41
N ASP A 475 -41.89 1.68 24.19
CA ASP A 475 -41.86 0.43 23.45
C ASP A 475 -40.53 0.26 22.68
N ASP A 476 -39.83 -0.86 22.88
CA ASP A 476 -38.61 -1.23 22.15
C ASP A 476 -38.98 -1.85 20.79
N ARG A 477 -39.04 -1.03 19.74
CA ARG A 477 -39.01 -1.51 18.34
C ARG A 477 -37.87 -0.84 17.56
N ARG A 478 -36.97 -1.68 17.03
CA ARG A 478 -35.92 -1.29 16.06
C ARG A 478 -36.55 -0.63 14.82
N PRO A 479 -35.97 0.45 14.27
CA PRO A 479 -36.35 0.94 12.95
C PRO A 479 -35.82 0.00 11.86
N SER A 480 -36.70 -0.37 10.93
CA SER A 480 -36.39 -1.04 9.68
C SER A 480 -35.61 -0.13 8.74
N ALA A 481 -34.77 -0.74 7.89
CA ALA A 481 -33.78 -0.09 7.04
C ALA A 481 -34.32 0.53 5.74
N GLU A 482 -35.30 1.43 5.79
CA GLU A 482 -35.81 2.12 4.57
C GLU A 482 -35.79 3.66 4.60
N ASP A 483 -35.42 4.32 5.70
CA ASP A 483 -35.43 5.80 5.77
C ASP A 483 -34.04 6.42 5.95
N ALA A 484 -33.10 6.12 5.05
CA ALA A 484 -31.84 6.86 4.93
C ALA A 484 -31.92 7.78 3.70
N PRO A 485 -31.83 9.12 3.84
CA PRO A 485 -31.78 10.00 2.68
C PRO A 485 -30.51 9.68 1.87
N SER A 486 -30.70 9.37 0.58
CA SER A 486 -29.59 9.00 -0.31
C SER A 486 -28.58 10.14 -0.42
N ALA A 487 -27.29 9.81 -0.56
CA ALA A 487 -26.21 10.78 -0.70
C ALA A 487 -26.43 11.79 -1.84
N ALA A 488 -27.21 11.43 -2.86
CA ALA A 488 -27.61 12.31 -3.96
C ALA A 488 -28.58 13.44 -3.53
N ALA A 489 -29.40 13.21 -2.50
CA ALA A 489 -30.30 14.24 -1.96
C ALA A 489 -29.52 15.34 -1.21
N VAL A 490 -28.47 14.95 -0.46
CA VAL A 490 -27.60 15.88 0.26
C VAL A 490 -26.79 16.74 -0.73
N GLU A 491 -26.24 16.12 -1.77
CA GLU A 491 -25.48 16.82 -2.83
C GLU A 491 -26.38 17.81 -3.61
N SER A 492 -27.64 17.46 -3.86
CA SER A 492 -28.61 18.36 -4.50
C SER A 492 -28.95 19.59 -3.64
N THR A 493 -29.03 19.43 -2.32
CA THR A 493 -29.34 20.54 -1.41
C THR A 493 -28.20 21.54 -1.27
N ASP A 494 -26.95 21.09 -1.35
CA ASP A 494 -25.78 21.96 -1.28
C ASP A 494 -25.58 22.77 -2.58
N VAL A 495 -25.83 22.15 -3.75
CA VAL A 495 -25.82 22.85 -5.04
C VAL A 495 -26.90 23.93 -5.09
N VAL A 496 -28.09 23.68 -4.54
CA VAL A 496 -29.19 24.67 -4.45
C VAL A 496 -28.81 25.81 -3.51
N ARG A 497 -28.14 25.53 -2.39
CA ARG A 497 -27.69 26.55 -1.44
C ARG A 497 -26.61 27.46 -2.05
N VAL A 498 -25.70 26.90 -2.85
CA VAL A 498 -24.68 27.66 -3.57
C VAL A 498 -25.31 28.57 -4.63
N ARG A 499 -26.28 28.08 -5.42
CA ARG A 499 -27.01 28.90 -6.41
C ARG A 499 -27.77 30.06 -5.76
N LEU A 500 -28.49 29.81 -4.66
CA LEU A 500 -29.20 30.86 -3.91
C LEU A 500 -28.27 31.90 -3.30
N SER A 501 -27.02 31.53 -2.99
CA SER A 501 -26.00 32.47 -2.54
C SER A 501 -25.44 33.33 -3.68
N GLN A 502 -25.25 32.74 -4.88
CA GLN A 502 -24.82 33.46 -6.08
C GLN A 502 -25.88 34.46 -6.56
N GLU A 503 -27.16 34.08 -6.57
CA GLU A 503 -28.25 34.98 -6.98
C GLU A 503 -28.38 36.18 -6.03
N ARG A 504 -28.21 35.98 -4.72
CA ARG A 504 -28.21 37.09 -3.75
C ARG A 504 -27.07 38.06 -3.98
N VAL A 505 -25.87 37.56 -4.29
CA VAL A 505 -24.70 38.41 -4.59
C VAL A 505 -24.89 39.14 -5.92
N GLN A 506 -25.48 38.51 -6.93
CA GLN A 506 -25.79 39.16 -8.20
C GLN A 506 -26.82 40.28 -8.05
N ARG A 507 -27.90 40.06 -7.30
CA ARG A 507 -28.90 41.11 -7.02
C ARG A 507 -28.31 42.29 -6.25
N GLN A 508 -27.47 42.02 -5.24
CA GLN A 508 -26.76 43.09 -4.53
C GLN A 508 -25.84 43.90 -5.47
N ASN A 509 -25.17 43.23 -6.41
CA ASN A 509 -24.33 43.92 -7.38
C ASN A 509 -25.14 44.77 -8.38
N GLU A 510 -26.31 44.29 -8.81
CA GLU A 510 -27.21 45.05 -9.69
C GLU A 510 -27.78 46.29 -9.00
N GLU A 511 -28.17 46.18 -7.73
CA GLU A 511 -28.62 47.33 -6.93
C GLU A 511 -27.50 48.36 -6.72
N ILE A 512 -26.28 47.91 -6.47
CA ILE A 512 -25.11 48.80 -6.36
C ILE A 512 -24.82 49.49 -7.70
N LEU A 513 -24.96 48.79 -8.83
CA LEU A 513 -24.78 49.40 -10.14
C LEU A 513 -25.87 50.43 -10.46
N ARG A 514 -27.13 50.13 -10.14
CA ARG A 514 -28.24 51.08 -10.31
C ARG A 514 -28.07 52.33 -9.45
N THR A 515 -27.64 52.17 -8.20
CA THR A 515 -27.38 53.31 -7.31
C THR A 515 -26.19 54.15 -7.77
N LEU A 516 -25.14 53.54 -8.30
CA LEU A 516 -24.02 54.25 -8.91
C LEU A 516 -24.41 54.99 -10.19
N GLN A 517 -25.30 54.39 -11.00
CA GLN A 517 -25.79 54.98 -12.24
C GLN A 517 -26.75 56.14 -11.98
N ASP A 518 -27.61 56.04 -10.96
CA ASP A 518 -28.46 57.14 -10.49
C ASP A 518 -27.59 58.29 -9.94
N MET A 519 -26.55 57.98 -9.16
CA MET A 519 -25.59 59.00 -8.67
C MET A 519 -24.82 59.69 -9.81
N LEU A 520 -24.46 58.98 -10.88
CA LEU A 520 -23.81 59.55 -12.06
C LEU A 520 -24.75 60.38 -12.94
N SER A 521 -26.06 60.11 -12.89
CA SER A 521 -27.07 60.87 -13.66
C SER A 521 -27.51 62.16 -12.97
N ARG A 522 -27.27 62.29 -11.66
CA ARG A 522 -27.60 63.46 -10.85
C ARG A 522 -26.43 64.46 -10.67
N SER A 523 -25.27 64.16 -11.24
CA SER A 523 -24.09 65.03 -11.33
C SER A 523 -23.87 65.49 -12.76
#